data_AF-A0A2G5VMD0-F1
#
_entry.id   AF-A0A2G5VMD0-F1
#
_cell.length_a   1.000
_cell.length_b   1.000
_cell.length_c   1.000
_cell.angle_alpha   90.00
_cell.angle_beta   90.00
_cell.angle_gamma   90.00
#
_symmetry.space_group_name_H-M   'P 1'
#
loop_
_entity.id
_entity.type
_entity.pdbx_description
1 polymer ?
#
loop_
_entity_poly.entity_id
_entity_poly.type
_entity_poly.pdbx_seq_one_letter_code
_entity_poly.pdbx_strand_id
1 'polypeptide(L)'
;MKPNQREEFEEWYRDCYNDGFELHDELLKYCQSDVRILTLTMIAFIEKCEMLFNGWNPIVHGCTLASYIFFVLKNEYIKEEDVGSIPENGYGRDKNSMMAYKYLQWLEKKDPSLKMQYGLKGGELNIGVNGHSYKVDGYNKETNTVYEVHGCMYHGCERCHPIHDKKLPFTGGLTAGELYDRTKRREQEIRDAGYTLIVAWECETRAEMEKDAKMRKFFEFGNYTRRRLPRNALYGGRTQAFRSITEANDDVKLDYYNFVSMYRGIHFQGA
;
A
#
# COMPACT_ATOMS: atom_id res chain seq x y z
N MET A 1 20.33 44.23 -14.31
CA MET A 1 20.27 43.86 -15.74
C MET A 1 21.70 43.76 -16.29
N LYS A 2 21.96 42.88 -17.25
CA LYS A 2 23.26 42.85 -17.94
C LYS A 2 23.47 44.17 -18.71
N PRO A 3 24.72 44.64 -18.91
CA PRO A 3 24.99 45.95 -19.54
C PRO A 3 24.30 46.12 -20.90
N ASN A 4 24.40 45.13 -21.80
CA ASN A 4 23.79 45.21 -23.14
C ASN A 4 22.26 45.28 -23.09
N GLN A 5 21.62 44.53 -22.19
CA GLN A 5 20.16 44.58 -22.05
C GLN A 5 19.69 45.94 -21.50
N ARG A 6 20.53 46.60 -20.71
CA ARG A 6 20.24 47.95 -20.22
C ARG A 6 20.27 48.98 -21.34
N GLU A 7 21.26 48.92 -22.23
CA GLU A 7 21.30 49.83 -23.38
C GLU A 7 20.07 49.65 -24.28
N GLU A 8 19.69 48.41 -24.61
CA GLU A 8 18.47 48.11 -25.38
C GLU A 8 17.20 48.67 -24.72
N PHE A 9 17.08 48.52 -23.40
CA PHE A 9 15.93 49.06 -22.66
C PHE A 9 15.90 50.59 -22.65
N GLU A 10 17.04 51.26 -22.46
CA GLU A 10 17.13 52.73 -22.40
C GLU A 10 16.92 53.36 -23.78
N GLU A 11 17.26 52.67 -24.88
CA GLU A 11 16.87 53.05 -26.25
C GLU A 11 15.36 52.95 -26.43
N TRP A 12 14.77 51.79 -26.16
CA TRP A 12 13.31 51.59 -26.25
C TRP A 12 12.53 52.59 -25.37
N TYR A 13 13.00 52.83 -24.14
CA TYR A 13 12.35 53.75 -23.22
C TYR A 13 12.39 55.19 -23.72
N ARG A 14 13.52 55.65 -24.28
CA ARG A 14 13.63 57.00 -24.86
C ARG A 14 12.70 57.18 -26.05
N ASP A 15 12.59 56.17 -26.90
CA ASP A 15 11.73 56.20 -28.08
C ASP A 15 10.24 56.24 -27.69
N CYS A 16 9.84 55.46 -26.69
CA CYS A 16 8.45 55.37 -26.24
C CYS A 16 8.07 56.35 -25.11
N TYR A 17 9.01 57.16 -24.59
CA TYR A 17 8.76 58.00 -23.39
C TYR A 17 7.62 59.00 -23.58
N ASN A 18 7.46 59.51 -24.81
CA ASN A 18 6.42 60.48 -25.17
C ASN A 18 5.20 59.83 -25.84
N ASP A 19 5.23 58.51 -26.06
CA ASP A 19 4.05 57.78 -26.50
C ASP A 19 3.11 57.71 -25.30
N GLY A 20 1.98 58.41 -25.36
CA GLY A 20 1.02 58.48 -24.26
C GLY A 20 0.59 57.08 -23.81
N PHE A 21 0.93 56.69 -22.57
CA PHE A 21 0.44 55.46 -21.98
C PHE A 21 -0.91 55.70 -21.31
N GLU A 22 -1.98 55.38 -22.03
CA GLU A 22 -3.33 55.38 -21.46
C GLU A 22 -3.57 54.08 -20.70
N LEU A 23 -3.33 54.12 -19.37
CA LEU A 23 -3.43 52.96 -18.49
C LEU A 23 -4.73 52.17 -18.65
N HIS A 24 -5.86 52.85 -18.88
CA HIS A 24 -7.15 52.20 -19.02
C HIS A 24 -7.22 51.30 -20.27
N ASP A 25 -6.74 51.80 -21.40
CA ASP A 25 -6.76 51.08 -22.68
C ASP A 25 -5.79 49.90 -22.66
N GLU A 26 -4.61 50.07 -22.07
CA GLU A 26 -3.62 49.00 -21.96
C GLU A 26 -4.07 47.90 -20.99
N LEU A 27 -4.71 48.25 -19.86
CA LEU A 27 -5.33 47.27 -18.97
C LEU A 27 -6.46 46.51 -19.67
N LEU A 28 -7.29 47.20 -20.46
CA LEU A 28 -8.36 46.56 -21.21
C LEU A 28 -7.80 45.57 -22.25
N LYS A 29 -6.79 45.98 -23.02
CA LYS A 29 -6.09 45.10 -23.99
C LYS A 29 -5.47 43.88 -23.31
N TYR A 30 -4.82 44.09 -22.17
CA TYR A 30 -4.24 43.00 -21.38
C TYR A 30 -5.30 41.99 -20.92
N CYS A 31 -6.39 42.46 -20.29
CA CYS A 31 -7.47 41.61 -19.82
C CYS A 31 -8.14 40.83 -20.97
N GLN A 32 -8.37 41.48 -22.12
CA GLN A 32 -8.91 40.82 -23.31
C GLN A 32 -7.96 39.74 -23.86
N SER A 33 -6.66 40.04 -23.87
CA SER A 33 -5.64 39.08 -24.30
C SER A 33 -5.56 37.88 -23.35
N ASP A 34 -5.58 38.11 -22.04
CA ASP A 34 -5.51 37.05 -21.02
C ASP A 34 -6.71 36.11 -21.11
N VAL A 35 -7.94 36.67 -21.15
CA VAL A 35 -9.16 35.88 -21.33
C VAL A 35 -9.12 35.10 -22.65
N ARG A 36 -8.64 35.71 -23.75
CA ARG A 36 -8.49 35.04 -25.04
C ARG A 36 -7.52 33.86 -24.95
N ILE A 37 -6.35 34.03 -24.33
CA ILE A 37 -5.35 32.97 -24.17
C ILE A 37 -5.90 31.82 -23.32
N LEU A 38 -6.57 32.13 -22.20
CA LEU A 38 -7.21 31.12 -21.35
C LEU A 38 -8.29 30.36 -22.13
N THR A 39 -9.12 31.07 -22.90
CA THR A 39 -10.17 30.45 -23.72
C THR A 39 -9.57 29.51 -24.78
N LEU A 40 -8.57 29.97 -25.52
CA LEU A 40 -7.90 29.14 -26.55
C LEU A 40 -7.20 27.92 -25.94
N THR A 41 -6.60 28.09 -24.75
CA THR A 41 -5.95 27.00 -24.02
C THR A 41 -6.98 25.96 -23.57
N MET A 42 -8.15 26.40 -23.12
CA MET A 42 -9.24 25.49 -22.73
C MET A 42 -9.79 24.72 -23.92
N ILE A 43 -9.96 25.37 -25.08
CA ILE A 43 -10.37 24.69 -26.32
C ILE A 43 -9.36 23.60 -26.69
N ALA A 44 -8.07 23.95 -26.74
CA ALA A 44 -7.01 22.99 -27.07
C ALA A 44 -6.90 21.84 -26.05
N PHE A 45 -7.17 22.11 -24.76
CA PHE A 45 -7.20 21.09 -23.73
C PHE A 45 -8.36 20.10 -23.94
N ILE A 46 -9.57 20.61 -24.23
CA ILE A 46 -10.75 19.79 -24.53
C ILE A 46 -10.49 18.91 -25.75
N GLU A 47 -10.02 19.49 -26.86
CA GLU A 47 -9.72 18.77 -28.10
C GLU A 47 -8.71 17.63 -27.85
N LYS A 48 -7.63 17.90 -27.11
CA LYS A 48 -6.64 16.87 -26.78
C LYS A 48 -7.22 15.74 -25.92
N CYS A 49 -8.03 16.08 -24.93
CA CYS A 49 -8.67 15.09 -24.06
C CYS A 49 -9.66 14.21 -24.84
N GLU A 50 -10.50 14.81 -25.68
CA GLU A 50 -11.45 14.10 -26.54
C GLU A 50 -10.72 13.18 -27.53
N MET A 51 -9.60 13.63 -28.12
CA MET A 51 -8.77 12.81 -29.00
C MET A 51 -8.11 11.62 -28.29
N LEU A 52 -7.67 11.80 -27.05
CA LEU A 52 -6.95 10.76 -26.30
C LEU A 52 -7.87 9.75 -25.64
N PHE A 53 -9.06 10.18 -25.21
CA PHE A 53 -9.94 9.41 -24.35
C PHE A 53 -11.34 9.31 -24.95
N ASN A 54 -11.44 8.68 -26.14
CA ASN A 54 -12.68 8.24 -26.76
C ASN A 54 -13.81 9.31 -26.83
N GLY A 55 -13.44 10.58 -27.02
CA GLY A 55 -14.41 11.68 -27.10
C GLY A 55 -14.95 12.17 -25.76
N TRP A 56 -14.42 11.72 -24.62
CA TRP A 56 -14.87 12.20 -23.32
C TRP A 56 -14.46 13.65 -23.09
N ASN A 57 -15.42 14.51 -22.79
CA ASN A 57 -15.15 15.92 -22.53
C ASN A 57 -14.63 16.14 -21.10
N PRO A 58 -13.46 16.78 -20.92
CA PRO A 58 -12.86 16.95 -19.61
C PRO A 58 -13.59 17.93 -18.70
N ILE A 59 -14.47 18.79 -19.21
CA ILE A 59 -15.23 19.77 -18.42
C ILE A 59 -16.54 19.18 -17.92
N VAL A 60 -17.19 18.36 -18.75
CA VAL A 60 -18.46 17.70 -18.40
C VAL A 60 -18.23 16.59 -17.38
N HIS A 61 -17.15 15.83 -17.53
CA HIS A 61 -16.92 14.62 -16.74
C HIS A 61 -15.92 14.78 -15.59
N GLY A 62 -15.40 15.99 -15.34
CA GLY A 62 -14.58 16.28 -14.17
C GLY A 62 -14.22 17.75 -14.01
N CYS A 63 -14.43 18.34 -12.83
CA CYS A 63 -14.03 19.73 -12.58
C CYS A 63 -12.49 19.91 -12.42
N THR A 64 -11.74 18.81 -12.36
CA THR A 64 -10.28 18.80 -12.29
C THR A 64 -9.72 17.70 -13.20
N LEU A 65 -8.47 17.86 -13.65
CA LEU A 65 -7.78 16.85 -14.45
C LEU A 65 -7.76 15.48 -13.76
N ALA A 66 -7.54 15.43 -12.45
CA ALA A 66 -7.54 14.18 -11.69
C ALA A 66 -8.92 13.49 -11.72
N SER A 67 -10.00 14.26 -11.52
CA SER A 67 -11.37 13.74 -11.59
C SER A 67 -11.69 13.19 -12.97
N TYR A 68 -11.30 13.91 -14.02
CA TYR A 68 -11.54 13.49 -15.40
C TYR A 68 -10.78 12.21 -15.77
N ILE A 69 -9.47 12.13 -15.45
CA ILE A 69 -8.68 10.93 -15.71
C ILE A 69 -9.25 9.72 -14.97
N PHE A 70 -9.74 9.91 -13.74
CA PHE A 70 -10.40 8.84 -13.00
C PHE A 70 -11.70 8.38 -13.65
N PHE A 71 -12.51 9.31 -14.16
CA PHE A 71 -13.71 8.99 -14.93
C PHE A 71 -13.35 8.13 -16.17
N VAL A 72 -12.34 8.53 -16.93
CA VAL A 72 -11.87 7.75 -18.10
C VAL A 72 -11.41 6.37 -17.66
N LEU A 73 -10.58 6.27 -16.62
CA LEU A 73 -10.07 5.00 -16.09
C LEU A 73 -11.23 4.04 -15.75
N LYS A 74 -12.26 4.54 -15.07
CA LYS A 74 -13.41 3.73 -14.66
C LYS A 74 -14.25 3.24 -15.82
N ASN A 75 -14.46 4.07 -16.85
CA ASN A 75 -15.35 3.73 -17.95
C ASN A 75 -14.67 2.95 -19.07
N GLU A 76 -13.35 3.09 -19.23
CA GLU A 76 -12.63 2.53 -20.38
C GLU A 76 -11.67 1.40 -20.00
N TYR A 77 -11.04 1.49 -18.82
CA TYR A 77 -9.90 0.65 -18.47
C TYR A 77 -10.16 -0.33 -17.33
N ILE A 78 -11.06 -0.01 -16.40
CA ILE A 78 -11.45 -0.89 -15.29
C ILE A 78 -12.67 -1.71 -15.72
N LYS A 79 -12.46 -3.01 -15.92
CA LYS A 79 -13.52 -3.98 -16.25
C LYS A 79 -14.08 -4.62 -15.00
N GLU A 80 -15.19 -5.34 -15.18
CA GLU A 80 -15.68 -6.26 -14.15
C GLU A 80 -14.56 -7.25 -13.79
N GLU A 81 -14.42 -7.55 -12.50
CA GLU A 81 -13.31 -8.34 -11.89
C GLU A 81 -11.94 -7.62 -11.72
N ASP A 82 -11.71 -6.46 -12.32
CA ASP A 82 -10.44 -5.71 -12.10
C ASP A 82 -10.36 -5.08 -10.70
N VAL A 83 -11.50 -4.87 -10.03
CA VAL A 83 -11.59 -4.29 -8.69
C VAL A 83 -12.00 -5.35 -7.68
N GLY A 84 -11.07 -5.70 -6.78
CA GLY A 84 -11.36 -6.63 -5.69
C GLY A 84 -12.38 -6.07 -4.70
N SER A 85 -13.38 -6.89 -4.34
CA SER A 85 -14.33 -6.59 -3.25
C SER A 85 -13.62 -6.64 -1.90
N ILE A 86 -13.61 -5.51 -1.18
CA ILE A 86 -13.05 -5.41 0.17
C ILE A 86 -14.20 -5.58 1.16
N PRO A 87 -14.19 -6.59 2.05
CA PRO A 87 -15.20 -6.72 3.09
C PRO A 87 -15.20 -5.52 4.02
N GLU A 88 -16.32 -5.20 4.65
CA GLU A 88 -16.48 -4.08 5.59
C GLU A 88 -15.47 -4.14 6.76
N ASN A 89 -15.17 -5.35 7.23
CA ASN A 89 -14.16 -5.62 8.26
C ASN A 89 -12.73 -5.80 7.70
N GLY A 90 -12.52 -5.49 6.43
CA GLY A 90 -11.33 -5.82 5.66
C GLY A 90 -11.18 -7.32 5.43
N TYR A 91 -10.12 -7.70 4.74
CA TYR A 91 -9.68 -9.09 4.74
C TYR A 91 -9.12 -9.41 6.13
N GLY A 92 -9.57 -10.52 6.75
CA GLY A 92 -9.27 -10.87 8.14
C GLY A 92 -7.79 -10.73 8.53
N ARG A 93 -7.53 -10.52 9.83
CA ARG A 93 -6.15 -10.39 10.33
C ARG A 93 -5.41 -11.72 10.17
N ASP A 94 -4.49 -11.78 9.21
CA ASP A 94 -3.49 -12.83 9.16
C ASP A 94 -2.65 -12.76 10.46
N LYS A 95 -2.60 -13.87 11.20
CA LYS A 95 -1.82 -13.97 12.45
C LYS A 95 -0.32 -14.12 12.20
N ASN A 96 0.09 -14.28 10.95
CA ASN A 96 1.47 -14.60 10.62
C ASN A 96 2.37 -13.38 10.77
N SER A 97 3.52 -13.64 11.36
CA SER A 97 4.52 -12.61 11.56
C SER A 97 5.13 -12.20 10.22
N MET A 98 5.52 -10.93 10.09
CA MET A 98 6.34 -10.47 8.95
C MET A 98 7.64 -11.28 8.85
N MET A 99 8.15 -11.75 9.99
CA MET A 99 9.35 -12.57 10.10
C MET A 99 9.19 -13.88 9.33
N ALA A 100 8.05 -14.56 9.48
CA ALA A 100 7.76 -15.83 8.83
C ALA A 100 7.83 -15.72 7.30
N TYR A 101 7.11 -14.74 6.71
CA TYR A 101 7.14 -14.56 5.26
C TYR A 101 8.52 -14.21 4.72
N LYS A 102 9.27 -13.33 5.40
CA LYS A 102 10.63 -12.98 4.98
C LYS A 102 11.57 -14.18 5.06
N TYR A 103 11.42 -15.01 6.09
CA TYR A 103 12.22 -16.23 6.22
C TYR A 103 11.92 -17.25 5.12
N LEU A 104 10.65 -17.51 4.82
CA LEU A 104 10.27 -18.43 3.73
C LEU A 104 10.76 -17.93 2.36
N GLN A 105 10.58 -16.64 2.06
CA GLN A 105 11.10 -16.05 0.82
C GLN A 105 12.63 -16.09 0.75
N TRP A 106 13.31 -15.97 1.89
CA TRP A 106 14.76 -16.10 1.97
C TRP A 106 15.21 -17.53 1.65
N LEU A 107 14.47 -18.55 2.11
CA LEU A 107 14.74 -19.94 1.74
C LEU A 107 14.55 -20.18 0.23
N GLU A 108 13.46 -19.70 -0.37
CA GLU A 108 13.25 -19.78 -1.83
C GLU A 108 14.35 -19.04 -2.61
N LYS A 109 14.89 -17.96 -2.04
CA LYS A 109 16.01 -17.23 -2.67
C LYS A 109 17.32 -18.00 -2.58
N LYS A 110 17.58 -18.70 -1.47
CA LYS A 110 18.76 -19.54 -1.30
C LYS A 110 18.71 -20.77 -2.20
N ASP A 111 17.53 -21.36 -2.33
CA ASP A 111 17.28 -22.52 -3.18
C ASP A 111 16.12 -22.21 -4.15
N PRO A 112 16.42 -21.77 -5.39
CA PRO A 112 15.40 -21.49 -6.39
C PRO A 112 14.57 -22.70 -6.83
N SER A 113 15.01 -23.93 -6.51
CA SER A 113 14.23 -25.15 -6.78
C SER A 113 13.12 -25.35 -5.76
N LEU A 114 13.24 -24.72 -4.58
CA LEU A 114 12.26 -24.81 -3.52
C LEU A 114 11.01 -24.00 -3.87
N LYS A 115 9.88 -24.70 -4.09
CA LYS A 115 8.58 -24.09 -4.35
C LYS A 115 7.66 -24.33 -3.16
N MET A 116 7.41 -23.28 -2.38
CA MET A 116 6.53 -23.35 -1.22
C MET A 116 5.19 -22.66 -1.47
N GLN A 117 4.15 -23.22 -0.86
CA GLN A 117 2.85 -22.59 -0.64
C GLN A 117 2.85 -21.92 0.74
N TYR A 118 2.49 -20.64 0.80
CA TYR A 118 2.35 -19.84 2.03
C TYR A 118 1.41 -18.67 1.79
N GLY A 119 1.14 -17.84 2.81
CA GLY A 119 0.08 -16.84 2.79
C GLY A 119 0.09 -15.88 1.58
N LEU A 120 1.28 -15.52 1.08
CA LEU A 120 1.43 -14.64 -0.09
C LEU A 120 1.42 -15.37 -1.45
N LYS A 121 1.51 -16.71 -1.44
CA LYS A 121 1.70 -17.56 -2.62
C LYS A 121 0.82 -18.80 -2.51
N GLY A 122 -0.43 -18.68 -2.95
CA GLY A 122 -1.42 -19.76 -2.91
C GLY A 122 -2.15 -19.93 -1.57
N GLY A 123 -1.94 -19.00 -0.62
CA GLY A 123 -2.53 -19.08 0.72
C GLY A 123 -1.83 -20.10 1.63
N GLU A 124 -2.12 -20.05 2.92
CA GLU A 124 -1.60 -21.04 3.88
C GLU A 124 -2.40 -22.33 3.85
N LEU A 125 -1.70 -23.45 3.94
CA LEU A 125 -2.32 -24.76 4.00
C LEU A 125 -2.83 -25.03 5.42
N ASN A 126 -4.07 -25.52 5.51
CA ASN A 126 -4.59 -26.13 6.72
C ASN A 126 -4.39 -27.63 6.63
N ILE A 127 -3.57 -28.20 7.51
CA ILE A 127 -3.39 -29.64 7.64
C ILE A 127 -4.29 -30.18 8.76
N GLY A 128 -4.98 -31.28 8.50
CA GLY A 128 -5.76 -32.00 9.49
C GLY A 128 -4.90 -33.09 10.13
N VAL A 129 -4.63 -33.00 11.42
CA VAL A 129 -3.76 -33.92 12.17
C VAL A 129 -4.44 -34.29 13.48
N ASN A 130 -4.66 -35.59 13.73
CA ASN A 130 -5.25 -36.10 14.98
C ASN A 130 -6.54 -35.39 15.43
N GLY A 131 -7.41 -35.00 14.47
CA GLY A 131 -8.65 -34.26 14.76
C GLY A 131 -8.46 -32.76 15.00
N HIS A 132 -7.22 -32.25 14.98
CA HIS A 132 -6.89 -30.84 14.99
C HIS A 132 -6.67 -30.32 13.56
N SER A 133 -6.98 -29.04 13.34
CA SER A 133 -6.63 -28.35 12.09
C SER A 133 -5.54 -27.32 12.37
N TYR A 134 -4.36 -27.53 11.80
CA TYR A 134 -3.23 -26.63 11.92
C TYR A 134 -3.03 -25.84 10.63
N LYS A 135 -3.05 -24.51 10.76
CA LYS A 135 -2.62 -23.60 9.69
C LYS A 135 -1.11 -23.44 9.80
N VAL A 136 -0.37 -23.92 8.80
CA VAL A 136 1.11 -23.91 8.78
C VAL A 136 1.65 -22.69 8.05
N ASP A 137 2.83 -22.19 8.44
CA ASP A 137 3.42 -20.98 7.82
C ASP A 137 3.83 -21.21 6.36
N GLY A 138 4.40 -22.39 6.05
CA GLY A 138 4.80 -22.77 4.70
C GLY A 138 4.73 -24.28 4.47
N TYR A 139 4.41 -24.67 3.23
CA TYR A 139 4.33 -26.08 2.83
C TYR A 139 4.94 -26.31 1.45
N ASN A 140 5.81 -27.31 1.34
CA ASN A 140 6.27 -27.84 0.06
C ASN A 140 5.60 -29.20 -0.18
N LYS A 141 4.78 -29.26 -1.24
CA LYS A 141 4.05 -30.46 -1.65
C LYS A 141 4.94 -31.56 -2.20
N GLU A 142 6.02 -31.21 -2.92
CA GLU A 142 6.91 -32.18 -3.57
C GLU A 142 7.68 -33.02 -2.56
N THR A 143 8.13 -32.38 -1.47
CA THR A 143 8.92 -33.03 -0.41
C THR A 143 8.09 -33.35 0.84
N ASN A 144 6.77 -33.16 0.78
CA ASN A 144 5.85 -33.23 1.93
C ASN A 144 6.40 -32.54 3.19
N THR A 145 6.96 -31.34 3.02
CA THR A 145 7.68 -30.62 4.07
C THR A 145 6.89 -29.43 4.57
N VAL A 146 6.70 -29.34 5.88
CA VAL A 146 6.10 -28.22 6.60
C VAL A 146 7.21 -27.34 7.15
N TYR A 147 7.05 -26.04 6.99
CA TYR A 147 7.92 -25.01 7.55
C TYR A 147 7.13 -24.22 8.59
N GLU A 148 7.67 -24.10 9.80
CA GLU A 148 7.11 -23.34 10.92
C GLU A 148 8.12 -22.31 11.40
N VAL A 149 7.69 -21.06 11.58
CA VAL A 149 8.53 -19.96 12.04
C VAL A 149 8.01 -19.45 13.38
N HIS A 150 8.60 -19.96 14.46
CA HIS A 150 8.16 -19.72 15.81
C HIS A 150 8.63 -18.36 16.33
N GLY A 151 7.67 -17.45 16.55
CA GLY A 151 7.91 -16.21 17.31
C GLY A 151 8.21 -16.52 18.77
N CYS A 152 9.37 -16.11 19.29
CA CYS A 152 9.84 -16.53 20.62
C CYS A 152 8.85 -16.22 21.74
N MET A 153 8.16 -15.07 21.63
CA MET A 153 7.14 -14.61 22.58
C MET A 153 5.88 -15.50 22.58
N TYR A 154 5.43 -15.93 21.41
CA TYR A 154 4.16 -16.67 21.26
C TYR A 154 4.33 -18.17 21.42
N HIS A 155 5.56 -18.67 21.30
CA HIS A 155 5.88 -20.09 21.34
C HIS A 155 6.75 -20.50 22.54
N GLY A 156 7.05 -19.57 23.45
CA GLY A 156 7.75 -19.88 24.70
C GLY A 156 9.19 -20.34 24.50
N CYS A 157 9.97 -19.65 23.66
CA CYS A 157 11.36 -20.06 23.39
C CYS A 157 12.20 -20.15 24.68
N GLU A 158 12.74 -21.33 25.01
CA GLU A 158 13.54 -21.55 26.22
C GLU A 158 14.77 -20.63 26.31
N ARG A 159 15.40 -20.32 25.17
CA ARG A 159 16.58 -19.43 25.13
C ARG A 159 16.23 -17.98 25.48
N CYS A 160 15.07 -17.50 25.03
CA CYS A 160 14.63 -16.11 25.27
C CYS A 160 13.82 -15.96 26.57
N HIS A 161 13.19 -17.06 27.02
CA HIS A 161 12.31 -17.10 28.17
C HIS A 161 12.69 -18.27 29.09
N PRO A 162 13.87 -18.21 29.74
CA PRO A 162 14.38 -19.31 30.57
C PRO A 162 13.56 -19.54 31.86
N ILE A 163 12.76 -18.56 32.28
CA ILE A 163 11.87 -18.68 33.44
C ILE A 163 10.54 -19.23 32.95
N HIS A 164 10.34 -20.55 33.02
CA HIS A 164 9.16 -21.23 32.48
C HIS A 164 7.85 -20.75 33.08
N ASP A 165 7.80 -20.43 34.37
CA ASP A 165 6.58 -19.99 35.06
C ASP A 165 6.21 -18.53 34.77
N LYS A 166 7.06 -17.79 34.05
CA LYS A 166 6.79 -16.40 33.71
C LYS A 166 5.66 -16.32 32.70
N LYS A 167 4.61 -15.57 33.05
CA LYS A 167 3.53 -15.20 32.11
C LYS A 167 4.05 -14.27 31.04
N LEU A 168 3.73 -14.57 29.79
CA LEU A 168 4.15 -13.79 28.63
C LEU A 168 3.04 -12.80 28.20
N PRO A 169 3.37 -11.56 27.79
CA PRO A 169 2.38 -10.62 27.26
C PRO A 169 1.73 -11.12 25.96
N PHE A 170 0.48 -10.69 25.70
CA PHE A 170 -0.26 -10.99 24.46
C PHE A 170 -0.56 -12.47 24.19
N THR A 171 -0.34 -13.37 25.16
CA THR A 171 -0.58 -14.82 25.06
C THR A 171 -1.77 -15.29 25.90
N GLY A 172 -2.64 -14.37 26.34
CA GLY A 172 -3.80 -14.71 27.17
C GLY A 172 -3.44 -15.16 28.60
N GLY A 173 -2.26 -14.76 29.09
CA GLY A 173 -1.83 -15.07 30.46
C GLY A 173 -1.15 -16.43 30.64
N LEU A 174 -0.82 -17.11 29.54
CA LEU A 174 -0.06 -18.36 29.54
C LEU A 174 1.40 -18.13 29.93
N THR A 175 1.98 -19.13 30.59
CA THR A 175 3.40 -19.14 30.95
C THR A 175 4.28 -19.51 29.75
N ALA A 176 5.56 -19.16 29.81
CA ALA A 176 6.53 -19.55 28.79
C ALA A 176 6.60 -21.07 28.62
N GLY A 177 6.56 -21.82 29.74
CA GLY A 177 6.55 -23.28 29.72
C GLY A 177 5.30 -23.85 29.04
N GLU A 178 4.11 -23.35 29.38
CA GLU A 178 2.86 -23.81 28.74
C GLU A 178 2.86 -23.58 27.22
N LEU A 179 3.40 -22.46 26.76
CA LEU A 179 3.50 -22.15 25.33
C LEU A 179 4.51 -23.05 24.63
N TYR A 180 5.64 -23.32 25.29
CA TYR A 180 6.65 -24.24 24.78
C TYR A 180 6.11 -25.66 24.65
N ASP A 181 5.45 -26.17 25.68
CA ASP A 181 4.85 -27.52 25.68
C ASP A 181 3.80 -27.67 24.57
N ARG A 182 2.96 -26.65 24.37
CA ARG A 182 2.01 -26.61 23.25
C ARG A 182 2.70 -26.61 21.89
N THR A 183 3.78 -25.83 21.76
CA THR A 183 4.57 -25.76 20.53
C THR A 183 5.20 -27.12 20.23
N LYS A 184 5.81 -27.77 21.22
CA LYS A 184 6.40 -29.11 21.06
C LYS A 184 5.37 -30.19 20.79
N ARG A 185 4.20 -30.12 21.40
CA ARG A 185 3.08 -31.02 21.07
C ARG A 185 2.65 -30.87 19.62
N ARG A 186 2.42 -29.65 19.14
CA ARG A 186 2.10 -29.38 17.73
C ARG A 186 3.18 -29.92 16.81
N GLU A 187 4.44 -29.63 17.11
CA GLU A 187 5.56 -30.11 16.31
C GLU A 187 5.59 -31.65 16.23
N GLN A 188 5.33 -32.35 17.35
CA GLN A 188 5.29 -33.80 17.39
C GLN A 188 4.11 -34.35 16.58
N GLU A 189 2.91 -33.80 16.77
CA GLU A 189 1.73 -34.21 16.02
C GLU A 189 1.93 -34.10 14.50
N ILE A 190 2.55 -33.01 14.03
CA ILE A 190 2.86 -32.82 12.61
C ILE A 190 3.83 -33.89 12.11
N ARG A 191 4.88 -34.21 12.88
CA ARG A 191 5.84 -35.27 12.50
C ARG A 191 5.19 -36.65 12.51
N ASP A 192 4.35 -36.95 13.49
CA ASP A 192 3.62 -38.21 13.61
C ASP A 192 2.64 -38.42 12.45
N ALA A 193 2.11 -37.35 11.88
CA ALA A 193 1.30 -37.38 10.67
C ALA A 193 2.09 -37.63 9.37
N GLY A 194 3.40 -37.83 9.45
CA GLY A 194 4.27 -38.18 8.30
C GLY A 194 4.79 -36.97 7.52
N TYR A 195 4.69 -35.76 8.07
CA TYR A 195 5.30 -34.57 7.47
C TYR A 195 6.75 -34.40 7.91
N THR A 196 7.62 -34.02 6.97
CA THR A 196 8.95 -33.50 7.32
C THR A 196 8.77 -32.10 7.90
N LEU A 197 9.20 -31.85 9.13
CA LEU A 197 9.00 -30.54 9.78
C LEU A 197 10.32 -29.80 9.96
N ILE A 198 10.43 -28.62 9.33
CA ILE A 198 11.54 -27.68 9.47
C ILE A 198 11.06 -26.49 10.31
N VAL A 199 11.74 -26.24 11.42
CA VAL A 199 11.39 -25.18 12.38
C VAL A 199 12.51 -24.14 12.40
N ALA A 200 12.12 -22.87 12.37
CA ALA A 200 13.03 -21.75 12.61
C ALA A 200 12.51 -20.88 13.75
N TRP A 201 13.33 -20.65 14.77
CA TRP A 201 12.98 -19.73 15.85
C TRP A 201 13.38 -18.31 15.53
N GLU A 202 12.54 -17.35 15.90
CA GLU A 202 12.79 -15.92 15.66
C GLU A 202 14.17 -15.47 16.14
N CYS A 203 14.61 -15.90 17.34
CA CYS A 203 15.91 -15.53 17.88
C CYS A 203 17.08 -16.11 17.08
N GLU A 204 16.92 -17.32 16.54
CA GLU A 204 17.93 -17.97 15.72
C GLU A 204 18.04 -17.27 14.37
N THR A 205 16.90 -16.97 13.75
CA THR A 205 16.86 -16.21 12.50
C THR A 205 17.46 -14.81 12.67
N ARG A 206 17.22 -14.12 13.80
CA ARG A 206 17.86 -12.84 14.10
C ARG A 206 19.38 -12.99 14.24
N ALA A 207 19.85 -14.01 14.95
CA ALA A 207 21.29 -14.28 15.08
C ALA A 207 21.96 -14.64 13.73
N GLU A 208 21.24 -15.32 12.83
CA GLU A 208 21.72 -15.57 11.47
C GLU A 208 21.82 -14.27 10.66
N MET A 209 20.85 -13.36 10.77
CA MET A 209 20.90 -12.06 10.12
C MET A 209 22.08 -11.19 10.59
N GLU A 210 22.53 -11.34 11.83
CA GLU A 210 23.73 -10.64 12.32
C GLU A 210 25.00 -11.12 11.61
N LYS A 211 25.06 -12.42 11.28
CA LYS A 211 26.21 -13.07 10.64
C LYS A 211 26.18 -12.96 9.11
N ASP A 212 25.00 -13.03 8.50
CA ASP A 212 24.81 -13.00 7.05
C ASP A 212 24.30 -11.63 6.58
N ALA A 213 25.21 -10.81 6.07
CA ALA A 213 24.88 -9.49 5.54
C ALA A 213 23.91 -9.54 4.33
N LYS A 214 23.88 -10.64 3.56
CA LYS A 214 22.94 -10.80 2.45
C LYS A 214 21.54 -11.05 2.98
N MET A 215 21.42 -11.88 4.03
CA MET A 215 20.16 -12.13 4.71
C MET A 215 19.63 -10.85 5.35
N ARG A 216 20.50 -10.10 6.05
CA ARG A 216 20.11 -8.81 6.65
C ARG A 216 19.56 -7.83 5.62
N LYS A 217 20.28 -7.60 4.52
CA LYS A 217 19.81 -6.73 3.42
C LYS A 217 18.49 -7.24 2.82
N PHE A 218 18.32 -8.55 2.71
CA PHE A 218 17.06 -9.12 2.22
C PHE A 218 15.90 -8.85 3.19
N PHE A 219 16.12 -8.97 4.49
CA PHE A 219 15.08 -8.68 5.47
C PHE A 219 14.80 -7.17 5.60
N GLU A 220 15.78 -6.30 5.39
CA GLU A 220 15.61 -4.84 5.43
C GLU A 220 14.88 -4.31 4.18
N PHE A 221 15.35 -4.68 2.98
CA PHE A 221 14.90 -4.11 1.71
C PHE A 221 13.99 -5.03 0.90
N GLY A 222 13.80 -6.28 1.33
CA GLY A 222 12.90 -7.22 0.69
C GLY A 222 11.47 -6.68 0.73
N ASN A 223 10.87 -6.52 -0.45
CA ASN A 223 9.46 -6.15 -0.59
C ASN A 223 8.61 -7.29 -0.05
N TYR A 224 8.22 -7.17 1.22
CA TYR A 224 7.21 -8.01 1.85
C TYR A 224 5.87 -7.30 1.65
N THR A 225 5.18 -7.56 0.54
CA THR A 225 3.85 -6.99 0.37
C THR A 225 2.86 -7.81 1.17
N ARG A 226 2.59 -7.37 2.41
CA ARG A 226 1.27 -7.61 3.02
C ARG A 226 0.19 -7.07 2.07
N ARG A 227 -1.05 -7.55 2.22
CA ARG A 227 -2.21 -6.87 1.62
C ARG A 227 -2.09 -5.38 1.92
N ARG A 228 -2.14 -4.53 0.89
CA ARG A 228 -2.07 -3.08 1.07
C ARG A 228 -3.20 -2.68 2.02
N LEU A 229 -2.87 -2.12 3.17
CA LEU A 229 -3.87 -1.56 4.07
C LEU A 229 -4.36 -0.27 3.43
N PRO A 230 -5.64 -0.16 2.99
CA PRO A 230 -6.13 1.06 2.34
C PRO A 230 -5.96 2.29 3.25
N ARG A 231 -6.01 2.09 4.57
CA ARG A 231 -5.73 3.12 5.59
C ARG A 231 -4.29 3.65 5.55
N ASN A 232 -3.30 2.83 5.15
CA ASN A 232 -1.92 3.29 5.02
C ASN A 232 -1.74 4.31 3.90
N ALA A 233 -2.64 4.33 2.92
CA ALA A 233 -2.57 5.33 1.89
C ALA A 233 -2.87 6.74 2.45
N LEU A 234 -3.50 6.88 3.65
CA LEU A 234 -3.73 8.17 4.34
C LEU A 234 -2.41 8.78 4.85
N TYR A 235 -1.35 7.99 4.93
CA TYR A 235 -0.06 8.40 5.46
C TYR A 235 0.87 8.71 4.28
N GLY A 236 1.12 10.00 4.07
CA GLY A 236 1.93 10.54 2.98
C GLY A 236 1.52 12.00 2.73
N GLY A 237 2.50 12.92 2.72
CA GLY A 237 2.33 14.36 3.01
C GLY A 237 1.49 15.23 2.08
N ARG A 238 0.44 14.71 1.41
CA ARG A 238 -0.51 15.49 0.60
C ARG A 238 -1.97 15.08 0.78
N THR A 239 -2.30 14.34 1.84
CA THR A 239 -3.68 13.96 2.13
C THR A 239 -4.08 14.36 3.55
N GLN A 240 -4.88 15.42 3.65
CA GLN A 240 -5.48 15.89 4.90
C GLN A 240 -6.85 15.22 5.08
N ALA A 241 -7.06 14.56 6.23
CA ALA A 241 -8.37 14.08 6.61
C ALA A 241 -9.16 15.25 7.21
N PHE A 242 -10.20 15.74 6.51
CA PHE A 242 -11.01 16.87 6.97
C PHE A 242 -12.06 16.48 8.02
N ARG A 243 -12.37 15.18 8.17
CA ARG A 243 -13.31 14.65 9.17
C ARG A 243 -12.95 13.23 9.57
N SER A 244 -12.80 12.99 10.88
CA SER A 244 -12.29 11.72 11.42
C SER A 244 -13.39 10.68 11.67
N ILE A 245 -14.61 11.14 11.98
CA ILE A 245 -15.79 10.32 12.28
C ILE A 245 -17.04 11.05 11.75
N THR A 246 -17.90 10.31 11.06
CA THR A 246 -19.26 10.73 10.69
C THR A 246 -20.18 9.54 10.88
N GLU A 247 -21.36 9.77 11.45
CA GLU A 247 -22.43 8.78 11.57
C GLU A 247 -23.51 9.09 10.51
N ALA A 248 -24.03 8.05 9.88
CA ALA A 248 -25.17 8.18 8.98
C ALA A 248 -26.44 8.41 9.81
N ASN A 249 -27.33 9.26 9.32
CA ASN A 249 -28.68 9.47 9.86
C ASN A 249 -29.66 9.69 8.71
N ASP A 250 -30.92 9.99 9.02
CA ASP A 250 -31.98 10.13 8.01
C ASP A 250 -31.68 11.23 6.96
N ASP A 251 -30.88 12.24 7.35
CA ASP A 251 -30.47 13.36 6.49
C ASP A 251 -29.07 13.16 5.87
N VAL A 252 -28.28 12.23 6.39
CA VAL A 252 -26.87 12.04 6.04
C VAL A 252 -26.66 10.61 5.56
N LYS A 253 -26.58 10.46 4.24
CA LYS A 253 -26.08 9.24 3.60
C LYS A 253 -24.56 9.28 3.50
N LEU A 254 -23.93 8.15 3.87
CA LEU A 254 -22.49 7.96 3.76
C LEU A 254 -22.18 7.05 2.58
N ASP A 255 -21.80 7.63 1.45
CA ASP A 255 -21.39 6.87 0.27
C ASP A 255 -19.86 6.75 0.21
N TYR A 256 -19.37 5.50 0.12
CA TYR A 256 -17.94 5.21 -0.01
C TYR A 256 -17.57 4.99 -1.48
N TYR A 257 -16.95 5.99 -2.10
CA TYR A 257 -16.33 5.82 -3.43
C TYR A 257 -14.92 5.25 -3.28
N ASN A 258 -14.74 4.00 -3.69
CA ASN A 258 -13.44 3.34 -3.67
C ASN A 258 -12.53 3.94 -4.75
N PHE A 259 -11.54 4.74 -4.34
CA PHE A 259 -10.65 5.48 -5.21
C PHE A 259 -9.24 4.89 -5.17
N VAL A 260 -8.78 4.34 -6.30
CA VAL A 260 -7.39 3.92 -6.51
C VAL A 260 -6.78 4.80 -7.62
N SER A 261 -6.30 6.00 -7.27
CA SER A 261 -4.94 6.49 -7.60
C SER A 261 -4.77 8.00 -7.32
N MET A 262 -3.85 8.30 -6.39
CA MET A 262 -3.09 9.55 -6.21
C MET A 262 -3.67 10.83 -5.57
N TYR A 263 -4.98 11.02 -5.34
CA TYR A 263 -5.47 12.17 -4.53
C TYR A 263 -6.67 11.81 -3.66
N ARG A 264 -6.67 12.19 -2.37
CA ARG A 264 -7.84 12.00 -1.50
C ARG A 264 -8.71 13.24 -1.51
N GLY A 265 -9.98 13.05 -1.82
CA GLY A 265 -11.07 13.96 -1.45
C GLY A 265 -12.22 13.14 -0.86
N ILE A 266 -12.86 13.67 0.19
CA ILE A 266 -14.19 13.24 0.64
C ILE A 266 -15.13 14.36 0.15
N HIS A 267 -16.05 14.06 -0.75
CA HIS A 267 -17.09 15.02 -1.12
C HIS A 267 -18.32 14.81 -0.24
N PHE A 268 -18.72 15.89 0.44
CA PHE A 268 -20.00 15.99 1.12
C PHE A 268 -21.04 16.45 0.10
N GLN A 269 -22.05 15.63 -0.17
CA GLN A 269 -23.29 16.11 -0.79
C GLN A 269 -24.30 16.29 0.33
N GLY A 270 -24.56 17.55 0.68
CA GLY A 270 -25.79 17.90 1.39
C GLY A 270 -26.95 17.84 0.41
N ALA A 271 -28.10 17.38 0.88
CA ALA A 271 -29.37 17.58 0.19
C ALA A 271 -29.69 19.08 0.09
#